data_AF-A0A497KW03-F1
#
_entry.id   AF-A0A497KW03-F1
#
_cell.length_a   1.000
_cell.length_b   1.000
_cell.length_c   1.000
_cell.angle_alpha   90.00
_cell.angle_beta   90.00
_cell.angle_gamma   90.00
#
_symmetry.space_group_name_H-M   'P 1'
#
loop_
_entity.id
_entity.type
_entity.pdbx_description
1 polymer ?
#
loop_
_entity_poly.entity_id
_entity_poly.type
_entity_poly.pdbx_seq_one_letter_code
_entity_poly.pdbx_strand_id
1 'polypeptide(L)'
;MPAWLEELVKVLKSYLPIIIQYVALIVVALAIERLGTSRIKKAVEKAKLPPEAGNAILLALRVSILVVACIVALNIGGIPSSWLVGLSALGGTAIGFASTRR
;
A
#
# COMPACT_ATOMS: atom_id res chain seq x y z
N MET A 1 4.58 21.78 37.66
CA MET A 1 4.84 21.95 36.22
C MET A 1 3.96 23.06 35.70
N PRO A 2 4.43 23.91 34.77
CA PRO A 2 3.62 25.00 34.24
C PRO A 2 2.49 24.46 33.34
N ALA A 3 1.31 25.08 33.37
CA ALA A 3 0.08 24.58 32.74
C ALA A 3 0.20 24.30 31.23
N TRP A 4 1.03 25.07 30.52
CA TRP A 4 1.29 24.88 29.09
C TRP A 4 2.02 23.56 28.76
N LEU A 5 2.80 23.01 29.71
CA LEU A 5 3.45 21.70 29.54
C LEU A 5 2.44 20.54 29.64
N GLU A 6 1.40 20.68 30.47
CA GLU A 6 0.37 19.64 30.59
C GLU A 6 -0.53 19.57 29.36
N GLU A 7 -0.84 20.72 28.75
CA GLU A 7 -1.52 20.77 27.45
C GLU A 7 -0.69 20.12 26.35
N LEU A 8 0.60 20.45 26.24
CA LEU A 8 1.50 19.84 25.26
C LEU A 8 1.58 18.32 25.42
N VAL A 9 1.67 17.82 26.66
CA VAL A 9 1.71 16.38 26.94
C VAL A 9 0.39 15.69 26.58
N LYS A 10 -0.76 16.33 26.82
CA LYS A 10 -2.08 15.81 26.41
C LYS A 10 -2.18 15.70 24.89
N VAL A 11 -1.78 16.76 24.19
CA VAL A 11 -1.80 16.81 22.72
C VAL A 11 -0.87 15.74 22.15
N LEU A 12 0.38 15.64 22.63
CA LEU A 12 1.32 14.61 22.19
C LEU A 12 0.81 13.18 22.43
N LYS A 13 0.20 12.91 23.60
CA LYS A 13 -0.40 11.60 23.88
C LYS A 13 -1.53 11.26 22.92
N SER A 14 -2.28 12.25 22.45
CA SER A 14 -3.35 12.06 21.47
C SER A 14 -2.82 11.71 20.06
N TYR A 15 -1.63 12.18 19.68
CA TYR A 15 -1.01 11.88 18.38
C TYR A 15 -0.17 10.60 18.38
N LEU A 16 0.30 10.14 19.53
CA LEU A 16 1.06 8.91 19.68
C LEU A 16 0.41 7.68 19.02
N PRO A 17 -0.90 7.39 19.18
CA PRO A 17 -1.53 6.25 18.52
C PRO A 17 -1.58 6.40 16.98
N ILE A 18 -1.73 7.63 16.47
CA ILE A 18 -1.74 7.90 15.03
C ILE A 18 -0.35 7.60 14.44
N ILE A 19 0.71 8.05 15.11
CA ILE A 19 2.09 7.79 14.69
C ILE A 19 2.37 6.27 14.69
N ILE A 20 1.94 5.55 15.72
CA ILE A 20 2.10 4.09 15.80
C ILE A 20 1.37 3.39 14.65
N GLN A 21 0.16 3.85 14.28
CA GLN A 21 -0.58 3.30 13.14
C GLN A 21 0.16 3.52 11.80
N TYR A 22 0.73 4.71 11.58
CA TYR A 22 1.54 4.96 10.38
C TYR A 22 2.82 4.11 10.35
N VAL A 23 3.51 3.97 11.48
CA VAL A 23 4.69 3.10 11.57
C VAL A 23 4.31 1.65 11.28
N ALA A 24 3.21 1.16 11.87
CA ALA A 24 2.70 -0.19 11.61
C ALA A 24 2.34 -0.38 10.12
N LEU A 25 1.69 0.61 9.50
CA LEU A 25 1.39 0.59 8.06
C LEU A 25 2.65 0.45 7.23
N ILE A 26 3.68 1.27 7.49
CA ILE A 26 4.95 1.23 6.75
C ILE A 26 5.61 -0.14 6.90
N VAL A 27 5.63 -0.68 8.12
CA VAL A 27 6.19 -2.00 8.40
C VAL A 27 5.45 -3.10 7.64
N VAL A 28 4.11 -3.08 7.64
CA VAL A 28 3.29 -4.07 6.93
C VAL A 28 3.47 -3.93 5.42
N ALA A 29 3.45 -2.71 4.88
CA ALA A 29 3.65 -2.46 3.46
C ALA A 29 5.03 -2.98 2.99
N LEU A 30 6.10 -2.67 3.72
CA LEU A 30 7.44 -3.17 3.44
C LEU A 30 7.53 -4.70 3.56
N ALA A 31 6.86 -5.30 4.55
CA ALA A 31 6.83 -6.75 4.71
C ALA A 31 6.15 -7.43 3.53
N ILE A 32 5.01 -6.90 3.07
CA ILE A 32 4.29 -7.40 1.89
C ILE A 32 5.15 -7.25 0.64
N GLU A 33 5.82 -6.10 0.46
CA GLU A 33 6.70 -5.88 -0.68
C GLU A 33 7.87 -6.87 -0.71
N ARG A 34 8.53 -7.09 0.43
CA ARG A 34 9.63 -8.06 0.55
C ARG A 34 9.19 -9.48 0.28
N LEU A 35 8.06 -9.89 0.86
CA LEU A 35 7.53 -11.23 0.69
C LEU A 35 7.03 -11.45 -0.75
N GLY A 36 6.35 -10.47 -1.32
CA GLY A 36 5.83 -10.50 -2.68
C GLY A 36 6.95 -10.62 -3.71
N THR A 37 7.99 -9.79 -3.63
CA THR A 37 9.12 -9.85 -4.56
C THR A 37 9.88 -11.19 -4.48
N SER A 38 10.10 -11.72 -3.28
CA SER A 38 10.72 -13.03 -3.09
C SER A 38 9.89 -14.17 -3.69
N ARG A 39 8.56 -14.13 -3.49
CA ARG A 39 7.62 -15.12 -4.04
C ARG A 39 7.55 -15.05 -5.56
N ILE A 40 7.48 -13.85 -6.14
CA ILE A 40 7.46 -13.66 -7.60
C ILE A 40 8.74 -14.18 -8.22
N LYS A 41 9.91 -13.88 -7.65
CA LYS A 41 11.18 -14.36 -8.19
C LYS A 41 11.23 -15.89 -8.23
N LYS A 42 10.83 -16.55 -7.15
CA LYS A 42 10.71 -18.03 -7.09
C LYS A 42 9.67 -18.57 -8.07
N ALA A 43 8.54 -17.88 -8.25
CA ALA A 43 7.48 -18.30 -9.16
C ALA A 43 7.91 -18.17 -10.63
N VAL A 44 8.60 -17.07 -10.99
CA VAL A 44 9.16 -16.83 -12.34
C VAL A 44 10.19 -17.89 -12.69
N GLU A 45 11.09 -18.23 -11.75
CA GLU A 45 12.08 -19.31 -11.93
C GLU A 45 11.40 -20.67 -12.10
N LYS A 46 10.39 -21.00 -11.27
CA LYS A 46 9.65 -22.27 -11.38
C LYS A 46 8.82 -22.39 -12.65
N ALA A 47 8.24 -21.29 -13.12
CA ALA A 47 7.39 -21.26 -14.30
C ALA A 47 8.18 -21.11 -15.61
N LYS A 48 9.52 -21.00 -15.55
CA LYS A 48 10.40 -20.72 -16.71
C LYS A 48 9.89 -19.55 -17.56
N LEU A 49 9.36 -18.52 -16.91
CA LEU A 49 8.82 -17.36 -17.62
C LEU A 49 9.97 -16.54 -18.21
N PRO A 50 9.78 -15.93 -19.40
CA PRO A 50 10.76 -15.02 -19.96
C PRO A 50 11.01 -13.85 -18.98
N PRO A 51 12.25 -13.35 -18.91
CA PRO A 51 12.65 -12.32 -17.95
C PRO A 51 11.81 -11.03 -18.08
N GLU A 52 11.31 -10.75 -19.28
CA GLU A 52 10.41 -9.63 -19.58
C GLU A 52 9.07 -9.73 -18.85
N ALA A 53 8.44 -10.91 -18.85
CA ALA A 53 7.19 -11.16 -18.14
C ALA A 53 7.38 -11.11 -16.62
N GLY A 54 8.51 -11.64 -16.13
CA GLY A 54 8.87 -11.54 -14.71
C GLY A 54 9.01 -10.09 -14.24
N ASN A 55 9.65 -9.24 -15.03
CA ASN A 55 9.80 -7.82 -14.71
C ASN A 55 8.44 -7.07 -14.74
N ALA A 56 7.58 -7.37 -15.72
CA ALA A 56 6.24 -6.80 -15.79
C ALA A 56 5.37 -7.16 -14.56
N ILE A 57 5.42 -8.42 -14.10
CA ILE A 57 4.69 -8.86 -12.89
C ILE A 57 5.24 -8.16 -11.65
N LEU A 58 6.56 -7.99 -11.56
CA LEU A 58 7.20 -7.31 -10.43
C LEU A 58 6.86 -5.82 -10.39
N LEU A 59 6.78 -5.18 -11.56
CA LEU A 59 6.31 -3.80 -11.72
C LEU A 59 4.84 -3.68 -11.30
N ALA A 60 3.97 -4.56 -11.79
CA ALA A 60 2.55 -4.56 -11.44
C ALA A 60 2.32 -4.77 -9.93
N LEU A 61 3.08 -5.65 -9.29
CA LEU A 61 3.06 -5.83 -7.84
C LEU A 61 3.48 -4.55 -7.11
N ARG A 62 4.58 -3.92 -7.52
CA ARG A 62 5.05 -2.68 -6.88
C ARG A 62 4.01 -1.56 -6.99
N VAL A 63 3.41 -1.40 -8.16
CA VAL A 63 2.36 -0.41 -8.39
C VAL A 63 1.13 -0.71 -7.54
N SER A 64 0.71 -1.97 -7.43
CA SER A 64 -0.45 -2.32 -6.60
C SER A 64 -0.20 -2.09 -5.12
N ILE A 65 0.98 -2.43 -4.60
CA ILE A 65 1.38 -2.15 -3.21
C ILE A 65 1.39 -0.64 -2.94
N LEU A 66 1.93 0.16 -3.88
CA LEU A 66 1.94 1.62 -3.77
C LEU A 66 0.51 2.18 -3.67
N VAL A 67 -0.40 1.72 -4.54
CA VAL A 67 -1.80 2.16 -4.53
C VAL A 67 -2.49 1.81 -3.21
N VAL A 68 -2.30 0.57 -2.73
CA VAL A 68 -2.85 0.15 -1.43
C VAL A 68 -2.28 0.99 -0.29
N ALA A 69 -0.96 1.23 -0.28
CA ALA A 69 -0.32 2.07 0.74
C ALA A 69 -0.90 3.49 0.78
N CYS A 70 -1.12 4.11 -0.38
CA CYS A 70 -1.77 5.42 -0.47
C CYS A 70 -3.20 5.41 0.10
N ILE A 71 -4.00 4.41 -0.24
CA ILE A 71 -5.39 4.27 0.25
C ILE A 71 -5.40 4.19 1.79
N VAL A 72 -4.53 3.35 2.37
CA VAL A 72 -4.49 3.17 3.82
C VAL A 72 -3.90 4.42 4.51
N ALA A 73 -2.89 5.05 3.92
CA ALA A 73 -2.31 6.28 4.47
C ALA A 73 -3.33 7.42 4.56
N LEU A 74 -4.22 7.55 3.57
CA LEU A 74 -5.30 8.53 3.58
C LEU A 74 -6.40 8.18 4.59
N ASN A 75 -6.69 6.88 4.74
CA ASN A 75 -7.65 6.39 5.73
C ASN A 75 -7.20 6.72 7.17
N ILE A 76 -5.92 6.54 7.50
CA ILE A 76 -5.36 6.93 8.81
C ILE A 76 -5.39 8.46 8.98
N GLY A 77 -5.18 9.21 7.91
CA GLY A 77 -5.26 10.68 7.92
C GLY A 77 -6.69 11.24 8.06
N GLY A 78 -7.71 10.38 8.17
CA GLY A 78 -9.11 10.78 8.27
C GLY A 78 -9.72 11.27 6.95
N ILE A 79 -8.98 11.14 5.84
CA ILE A 79 -9.47 11.48 4.51
C ILE A 79 -10.26 10.27 4.01
N PRO A 80 -11.53 10.43 3.60
CA PRO A 80 -12.32 9.31 3.13
C PRO A 80 -11.59 8.64 1.97
N SER A 81 -11.24 7.36 2.09
CA SER A 81 -10.50 6.65 1.04
C SER A 81 -11.42 6.00 0.00
N SER A 82 -12.74 6.12 0.18
CA SER A 82 -13.77 5.50 -0.66
C SER A 82 -13.70 5.91 -2.12
N TRP A 83 -13.35 7.17 -2.42
CA TRP A 83 -13.23 7.66 -3.79
C TRP A 83 -12.00 7.10 -4.49
N LEU A 84 -10.89 6.89 -3.79
CA LEU A 84 -9.71 6.23 -4.36
C LEU A 84 -9.94 4.73 -4.56
N VAL A 85 -10.65 4.06 -3.64
CA VAL A 85 -11.06 2.67 -3.82
C VAL A 85 -11.98 2.54 -5.04
N GLY A 86 -12.94 3.46 -5.19
CA GLY A 86 -13.82 3.52 -6.35
C GLY A 86 -13.07 3.72 -7.68
N LEU A 87 -12.14 4.69 -7.73
CA LEU A 87 -11.30 4.93 -8.91
C LEU A 87 -10.39 3.73 -9.22
N SER A 88 -9.85 3.07 -8.20
CA SER A 88 -9.02 1.86 -8.38
C SER A 88 -9.83 0.70 -8.93
N ALA A 89 -11.07 0.52 -8.46
CA ALA A 89 -11.98 -0.49 -8.97
C ALA A 89 -12.37 -0.21 -10.43
N LEU A 90 -12.73 1.03 -10.77
CA LEU A 90 -13.02 1.44 -12.14
C LEU A 90 -11.81 1.25 -13.06
N GLY A 91 -10.63 1.70 -12.63
CA GLY A 91 -9.38 1.50 -13.38
C GLY A 91 -9.06 0.02 -13.60
N GLY A 92 -9.23 -0.81 -12.56
CA GLY A 92 -9.06 -2.27 -12.65
C GLY A 92 -10.04 -2.91 -13.64
N THR A 93 -11.31 -2.49 -13.63
CA THR A 93 -12.30 -2.98 -14.60
C THR A 93 -11.98 -2.53 -16.03
N ALA A 94 -11.51 -1.29 -16.22
CA ALA A 94 -11.11 -0.78 -17.54
C ALA A 94 -9.91 -1.56 -18.11
N ILE A 95 -8.91 -1.85 -17.27
CA ILE A 95 -7.78 -2.71 -17.65
C ILE A 95 -8.26 -4.14 -17.95
N GLY A 96 -9.20 -4.67 -17.17
CA GLY A 96 -9.80 -5.98 -17.39
C GLY A 96 -10.54 -6.09 -18.74
N PHE A 97 -11.31 -5.07 -19.10
CA PHE A 97 -11.96 -4.99 -20.42
C PHE A 97 -10.93 -4.88 -21.55
N ALA A 98 -9.87 -4.08 -21.39
CA ALA A 98 -8.81 -3.92 -22.39
C ALA A 98 -7.95 -5.20 -22.57
N SER A 99 -7.77 -5.99 -21.51
CA SER A 99 -7.00 -7.24 -21.54
C SER A 99 -7.77 -8.43 -22.11
N THR A 100 -9.09 -8.31 -22.29
CA THR A 100 -9.90 -9.35 -22.94
C THR A 100 -9.67 -9.29 -24.44
N ARG A 101 -8.72 -10.07 -24.96
CA ARG A 101 -8.63 -10.34 -26.40
C ARG A 101 -9.75 -11.31 -26.79
N ARG A 102 -10.64 -10.86 -27.67
CA ARG A 102 -11.38 -11.77 -28.56
C ARG A 102 -10.47 -12.24 -29.67
#